data_AF-A0A519TIA0-F1
#
_entry.id   AF-A0A519TIA0-F1
#
_cell.length_a   1.000
_cell.length_b   1.000
_cell.length_c   1.000
_cell.angle_alpha   90.00
_cell.angle_beta   90.00
_cell.angle_gamma   90.00
#
_symmetry.space_group_name_H-M   'P 1'
#
loop_
_entity.id
_entity.type
_entity.pdbx_description
1 polymer ?
#
loop_
_entity_poly.entity_id
_entity_poly.type
_entity_poly.pdbx_seq_one_letter_code
_entity_poly.pdbx_strand_id
1 'polypeptide(L)'
;MKQLYRRLGALLLALCTAAFTAHAQIELAAQYTTLTPAQLMAWTPTGPTALPANVSTVPLAARQNMLAPQLNPAMSFSSKVNWCPDGMNNFVGYLNEQPQFNLYNFTHWQYLDVLTWFASPIGIPCRPWVEAAHRNGVKVLGTVFTDQAGFSLLCAKDASGNYPGAQKLLDVASYYGFDGWFFNEESSLTVAQATDLRNLLKQLQATKPAAMEMHWYDAMLTTGTVAYQNYLNANNAPFLQDGATRVSDALFTNYVWLHSPYLDASVSNANALGRSPYDVYTGADIWPGRNPQRLFTFYSYQGVPNTGWLDDYYVSGNLAAPRTSLAVFAPNMT
;
A
#
# COMPACT_ATOMS: atom_id res chain seq x y z
N MET A 1 -40.80 -5.25 55.22
CA MET A 1 -41.10 -4.74 53.85
C MET A 1 -39.85 -4.30 53.05
N LYS A 2 -38.68 -4.94 53.23
CA LYS A 2 -37.45 -4.65 52.44
C LYS A 2 -36.82 -5.93 51.85
N GLN A 3 -37.64 -6.90 51.46
CA GLN A 3 -37.19 -8.13 50.79
C GLN A 3 -37.97 -8.45 49.49
N LEU A 4 -38.82 -7.53 49.01
CA LEU A 4 -39.63 -7.73 47.81
C LEU A 4 -39.18 -6.89 46.58
N TYR A 5 -38.03 -6.22 46.66
CA TYR A 5 -37.47 -5.40 45.55
C TYR A 5 -36.11 -5.91 45.06
N ARG A 6 -35.79 -7.19 45.30
CA ARG A 6 -34.52 -7.81 44.83
C ARG A 6 -34.70 -8.96 43.84
N ARG A 7 -35.93 -9.21 43.36
CA ARG A 7 -36.24 -10.35 42.48
C ARG A 7 -36.98 -10.02 41.17
N LEU A 8 -37.00 -8.74 40.76
CA LEU A 8 -37.62 -8.31 39.49
C LEU A 8 -36.67 -7.57 38.53
N GLY A 9 -35.40 -7.34 38.91
CA GLY A 9 -34.39 -6.72 38.05
C GLY A 9 -33.44 -7.69 37.36
N ALA A 10 -33.57 -9.00 37.60
CA ALA A 10 -32.64 -10.02 37.09
C ALA A 10 -33.23 -10.90 35.98
N LEU A 11 -34.44 -10.61 35.49
CA LEU A 11 -35.14 -11.42 34.47
C LEU A 11 -35.39 -10.69 33.15
N LEU A 12 -34.79 -9.52 32.95
CA LEU A 12 -34.90 -8.74 31.71
C LEU A 12 -33.54 -8.41 31.07
N LEU A 13 -32.46 -9.05 31.52
CA LEU A 13 -31.13 -8.93 30.93
C LEU A 13 -30.54 -10.30 30.58
N ALA A 14 -31.37 -11.21 30.08
CA ALA A 14 -30.96 -12.56 29.64
C ALA A 14 -31.49 -12.91 28.24
N LEU A 15 -31.90 -11.91 27.46
CA LEU A 15 -32.25 -12.05 26.05
C LEU A 15 -31.46 -10.97 25.29
N CYS A 16 -30.74 -11.40 24.26
CA CYS A 16 -29.82 -10.63 23.40
C CYS A 16 -28.32 -10.63 23.79
N THR A 17 -27.79 -11.72 24.34
CA THR A 17 -26.41 -12.14 23.98
C THR A 17 -26.49 -13.13 22.82
N ALA A 18 -27.08 -12.69 21.69
CA ALA A 18 -26.67 -13.28 20.43
C ALA A 18 -25.24 -12.79 20.24
N ALA A 19 -24.28 -13.67 20.48
CA ALA A 19 -22.92 -13.44 20.03
C ALA A 19 -23.03 -13.23 18.52
N PHE A 20 -22.97 -11.97 18.09
CA PHE A 20 -22.68 -11.67 16.70
C PHE A 20 -21.25 -12.16 16.49
N THR A 21 -21.13 -13.41 16.06
CA THR A 21 -19.96 -13.85 15.33
C THR A 21 -19.93 -12.98 14.09
N ALA A 22 -19.11 -11.92 14.14
CA ALA A 22 -18.74 -11.14 12.98
C ALA A 22 -17.98 -12.12 12.07
N HIS A 23 -18.72 -12.84 11.24
CA HIS A 23 -18.13 -13.57 10.14
C HIS A 23 -17.69 -12.51 9.16
N ALA A 24 -16.38 -12.37 8.94
CA ALA A 24 -15.89 -11.66 7.78
C ALA A 24 -16.62 -12.26 6.57
N GLN A 25 -17.32 -11.41 5.82
CA GLN A 25 -18.11 -11.84 4.67
C GLN A 25 -17.12 -12.12 3.53
N ILE A 26 -16.51 -13.30 3.56
CA ILE A 26 -15.67 -13.79 2.47
C ILE A 26 -16.59 -14.04 1.28
N GLU A 27 -16.49 -13.22 0.23
CA GLU A 27 -17.15 -13.51 -1.03
C GLU A 27 -16.43 -14.71 -1.67
N LEU A 28 -17.11 -15.85 -1.72
CA LEU A 28 -16.54 -17.09 -2.26
C LEU A 28 -16.01 -16.91 -3.70
N ALA A 29 -16.65 -16.05 -4.49
CA ALA A 29 -16.21 -15.73 -5.85
C ALA A 29 -14.88 -14.96 -5.89
N ALA A 30 -14.51 -14.26 -4.81
CA ALA A 30 -13.28 -13.49 -4.68
C ALA A 30 -12.18 -14.22 -3.90
N GLN A 31 -12.38 -15.47 -3.46
CA GLN A 31 -11.44 -16.17 -2.59
C GLN A 31 -9.99 -16.27 -3.15
N TYR A 32 -9.83 -16.22 -4.48
CA TYR A 32 -8.52 -16.25 -5.16
C TYR A 32 -8.00 -14.87 -5.58
N THR A 33 -8.58 -13.79 -5.06
CA THR A 33 -7.95 -12.45 -5.10
C THR A 33 -6.93 -12.28 -3.98
N THR A 34 -6.76 -13.29 -3.11
CA THR A 34 -5.68 -13.38 -2.13
C THR A 34 -5.03 -14.75 -2.27
N LEU A 35 -3.85 -14.83 -2.86
CA LEU A 35 -3.15 -16.09 -3.08
C LEU A 35 -2.11 -16.34 -2.00
N THR A 36 -1.89 -17.60 -1.65
CA THR A 36 -0.64 -18.01 -0.99
C THR A 36 0.53 -17.90 -1.96
N PRO A 37 1.77 -17.77 -1.47
CA PRO A 37 2.96 -17.82 -2.32
C PRO A 37 3.00 -19.08 -3.21
N ALA A 38 2.62 -20.24 -2.67
CA ALA A 38 2.56 -21.48 -3.44
C ALA A 38 1.49 -21.44 -4.55
N GLN A 39 0.32 -20.87 -4.28
CA GLN A 39 -0.72 -20.67 -5.28
C GLN A 39 -0.28 -19.71 -6.38
N LEU A 40 0.43 -18.63 -6.04
CA LEU A 40 1.02 -17.71 -7.03
C LEU A 40 2.04 -18.45 -7.90
N MET A 41 2.94 -19.25 -7.31
CA MET A 41 3.93 -20.01 -8.08
C MET A 41 3.31 -21.04 -9.02
N ALA A 42 2.16 -21.63 -8.64
CA ALA A 42 1.39 -22.54 -9.49
C ALA A 42 0.40 -21.84 -10.43
N TRP A 43 0.22 -20.52 -10.31
CA TRP A 43 -0.81 -19.80 -11.04
C TRP A 43 -0.58 -19.86 -12.55
N THR A 44 -1.66 -20.09 -13.30
CA THR A 44 -1.68 -20.00 -14.77
C THR A 44 -3.01 -19.37 -15.20
N PRO A 45 -3.09 -18.71 -16.37
CA PRO A 45 -4.33 -18.07 -16.85
C PRO A 45 -5.55 -19.00 -16.93
N THR A 46 -5.33 -20.30 -17.13
CA THR A 46 -6.37 -21.34 -17.22
C THR A 46 -6.41 -22.27 -16.01
N GLY A 47 -5.65 -21.94 -14.96
CA GLY A 47 -5.51 -22.76 -13.76
C GLY A 47 -6.66 -22.59 -12.76
N PRO A 48 -6.70 -23.44 -11.72
CA PRO A 48 -7.80 -23.44 -10.75
C PRO A 48 -7.86 -22.19 -9.87
N THR A 49 -6.76 -21.44 -9.77
CA THR A 49 -6.66 -20.18 -9.00
C THR A 49 -6.78 -18.93 -9.88
N ALA A 50 -7.01 -19.08 -11.19
CA ALA A 50 -7.36 -17.97 -12.06
C ALA A 50 -8.84 -17.61 -11.91
N LEU A 51 -9.14 -16.31 -11.90
CA LEU A 51 -10.49 -15.77 -11.79
C LEU A 51 -10.84 -14.93 -13.02
N PRO A 52 -11.36 -15.52 -14.11
CA PRO A 52 -11.74 -14.75 -15.31
C PRO A 52 -12.68 -13.57 -15.01
N ALA A 53 -13.57 -13.69 -14.02
CA ALA A 53 -14.46 -12.61 -13.58
C ALA A 53 -13.74 -11.40 -12.94
N ASN A 54 -12.47 -11.57 -12.54
CA ASN A 54 -11.63 -10.51 -11.98
C ASN A 54 -10.77 -9.79 -13.02
N VAL A 55 -10.88 -10.12 -14.31
CA VAL A 55 -10.11 -9.43 -15.37
C VAL A 55 -10.71 -8.05 -15.64
N SER A 56 -9.92 -7.00 -15.43
CA SER A 56 -10.32 -5.64 -15.79
C SER A 56 -10.34 -5.45 -17.31
N THR A 57 -11.37 -4.74 -17.79
CA THR A 57 -11.51 -4.35 -19.20
C THR A 57 -11.38 -2.84 -19.41
N VAL A 58 -11.18 -2.08 -18.32
CA VAL A 58 -11.06 -0.63 -18.36
C VAL A 58 -9.58 -0.24 -18.37
N PRO A 59 -9.10 0.43 -19.43
CA PRO A 59 -7.73 0.94 -19.46
C PRO A 59 -7.57 2.14 -18.51
N LEU A 60 -6.34 2.33 -18.02
CA LEU A 60 -5.98 3.52 -17.23
C LEU A 60 -6.22 4.80 -18.05
N ALA A 61 -7.12 5.66 -17.57
CA ALA A 61 -7.41 6.94 -18.21
C ALA A 61 -6.22 7.91 -18.09
N ALA A 62 -5.97 8.70 -19.12
CA ALA A 62 -5.01 9.79 -19.04
C ALA A 62 -5.58 10.92 -18.16
N ARG A 63 -4.75 11.47 -17.26
CA ARG A 63 -5.11 12.67 -16.48
C ARG A 63 -4.60 13.92 -17.16
N GLN A 64 -5.44 14.95 -17.18
CA GLN A 64 -5.05 16.29 -17.61
C GLN A 64 -4.55 17.06 -16.38
N ASN A 65 -3.23 17.01 -16.14
CA ASN A 65 -2.58 17.82 -15.10
C ASN A 65 -2.49 19.29 -15.55
N MET A 66 -3.64 19.94 -15.73
CA MET A 66 -3.73 21.34 -16.12
C MET A 66 -3.80 22.22 -14.88
N LEU A 67 -3.04 23.33 -14.87
CA LEU A 67 -3.07 24.32 -13.80
C LEU A 67 -4.39 25.12 -13.77
N ALA A 68 -5.03 25.32 -14.92
CA ALA A 68 -6.24 26.14 -15.06
C ALA A 68 -7.42 25.75 -14.13
N PRO A 69 -7.73 24.45 -13.93
CA PRO A 69 -8.76 24.03 -12.97
C PRO A 69 -8.28 23.98 -11.50
N GLN A 70 -7.00 24.19 -11.18
CA GLN A 70 -6.55 24.18 -9.80
C GLN A 70 -7.00 25.44 -9.06
N LEU A 71 -7.64 25.26 -7.90
CA LEU A 71 -7.99 26.37 -7.00
C LEU A 71 -6.75 27.09 -6.46
N ASN A 72 -5.63 26.38 -6.31
CA ASN A 72 -4.33 26.95 -5.98
C ASN A 72 -3.35 26.69 -7.14
N PRO A 73 -3.17 27.66 -8.06
CA PRO A 73 -2.29 27.52 -9.22
C PRO A 73 -0.80 27.35 -8.87
N ALA A 74 -0.42 27.58 -7.61
CA ALA A 74 0.95 27.34 -7.16
C ALA A 74 1.22 25.85 -6.90
N MET A 75 0.20 25.00 -6.75
CA MET A 75 0.40 23.59 -6.42
C MET A 75 1.05 22.82 -7.58
N SER A 76 2.21 22.25 -7.29
CA SER A 76 2.90 21.37 -8.22
C SER A 76 2.18 20.04 -8.40
N PHE A 77 2.25 19.47 -9.60
CA PHE A 77 1.86 18.08 -9.88
C PHE A 77 3.03 17.08 -9.70
N SER A 78 4.18 17.53 -9.18
CA SER A 78 5.36 16.68 -9.04
C SER A 78 5.24 15.67 -7.90
N SER A 79 4.64 16.07 -6.77
CA SER A 79 4.35 15.16 -5.67
C SER A 79 3.17 14.27 -6.02
N LYS A 80 3.26 13.01 -5.64
CA LYS A 80 2.22 12.01 -5.82
C LYS A 80 1.62 11.58 -4.50
N VAL A 81 0.42 11.00 -4.54
CA VAL A 81 -0.22 10.37 -3.38
C VAL A 81 -0.44 8.88 -3.66
N ASN A 82 0.13 8.04 -2.78
CA ASN A 82 -0.17 6.61 -2.70
C ASN A 82 -1.16 6.36 -1.56
N TRP A 83 -2.36 5.91 -1.88
CA TRP A 83 -3.44 5.61 -0.95
C TRP A 83 -3.45 4.12 -0.64
N CYS A 84 -3.31 3.75 0.63
CA CYS A 84 -3.12 2.37 1.07
C CYS A 84 -4.14 2.00 2.16
N PRO A 85 -5.43 1.80 1.81
CA PRO A 85 -6.44 1.34 2.76
C PRO A 85 -6.11 -0.07 3.24
N ASP A 86 -6.24 -0.31 4.54
CA ASP A 86 -5.87 -1.58 5.14
C ASP A 86 -6.96 -2.65 5.00
N GLY A 87 -6.54 -3.89 4.75
CA GLY A 87 -7.40 -5.07 4.81
C GLY A 87 -8.40 -5.18 3.65
N MET A 88 -8.07 -4.63 2.47
CA MET A 88 -8.96 -4.51 1.30
C MET A 88 -9.72 -5.80 0.95
N ASN A 89 -9.05 -6.95 1.07
CA ASN A 89 -9.66 -8.25 0.81
C ASN A 89 -10.79 -8.65 1.78
N ASN A 90 -10.78 -8.13 3.01
CA ASN A 90 -11.75 -8.48 4.04
C ASN A 90 -12.98 -7.56 4.08
N PHE A 91 -12.88 -6.32 3.60
CA PHE A 91 -13.97 -5.33 3.71
C PHE A 91 -14.52 -4.87 2.35
N VAL A 92 -13.77 -4.99 1.26
CA VAL A 92 -14.20 -4.60 -0.11
C VAL A 92 -13.74 -5.59 -1.20
N GLY A 93 -13.34 -6.80 -0.79
CA GLY A 93 -12.86 -7.87 -1.66
C GLY A 93 -13.97 -8.56 -2.45
N TYR A 94 -14.70 -7.80 -3.27
CA TYR A 94 -15.90 -8.27 -3.97
C TYR A 94 -15.77 -8.12 -5.49
N LEU A 95 -16.31 -9.08 -6.27
CA LEU A 95 -16.28 -9.01 -7.74
C LEU A 95 -17.58 -8.45 -8.33
N ASN A 96 -18.66 -8.50 -7.55
CA ASN A 96 -19.99 -8.07 -7.93
C ASN A 96 -20.57 -7.10 -6.90
N GLU A 97 -21.66 -6.46 -7.29
CA GLU A 97 -22.47 -5.64 -6.40
C GLU A 97 -22.89 -6.42 -5.15
N GLN A 98 -22.81 -5.75 -4.00
CA GLN A 98 -23.26 -6.32 -2.74
C GLN A 98 -24.63 -5.73 -2.38
N PRO A 99 -25.55 -6.52 -1.80
CA PRO A 99 -26.84 -6.03 -1.31
C PRO A 99 -26.69 -5.28 0.03
N GLN A 100 -25.67 -4.43 0.14
CA GLN A 100 -25.33 -3.64 1.32
C GLN A 100 -25.19 -2.16 0.94
N PHE A 101 -25.97 -1.32 1.61
CA PHE A 101 -25.87 0.14 1.45
C PHE A 101 -24.66 0.67 2.24
N ASN A 102 -23.96 1.65 1.68
CA ASN A 102 -22.82 2.34 2.31
C ASN A 102 -21.57 1.46 2.59
N LEU A 103 -21.15 0.66 1.59
CA LEU A 103 -19.78 0.14 1.55
C LEU A 103 -18.76 1.28 1.32
N TYR A 104 -17.48 0.98 1.48
CA TYR A 104 -16.41 1.96 1.24
C TYR A 104 -16.38 2.40 -0.23
N ASN A 105 -17.07 3.51 -0.52
CA ASN A 105 -17.25 4.08 -1.85
C ASN A 105 -16.34 5.31 -1.99
N PHE A 106 -15.05 5.06 -2.28
CA PHE A 106 -14.08 6.14 -2.41
C PHE A 106 -14.36 7.03 -3.62
N THR A 107 -14.34 8.35 -3.43
CA THR A 107 -14.70 9.35 -4.46
C THR A 107 -13.61 10.39 -4.73
N HIS A 108 -12.54 10.42 -3.94
CA HIS A 108 -11.51 11.47 -3.98
C HIS A 108 -10.35 11.14 -4.94
N TRP A 109 -10.66 10.46 -6.05
CA TRP A 109 -9.68 9.97 -7.03
C TRP A 109 -8.81 11.07 -7.64
N GLN A 110 -9.34 12.28 -7.76
CA GLN A 110 -8.62 13.43 -8.32
C GLN A 110 -7.37 13.83 -7.54
N TYR A 111 -7.23 13.38 -6.29
CA TYR A 111 -6.07 13.66 -5.44
C TYR A 111 -5.10 12.48 -5.33
N LEU A 112 -5.42 11.34 -5.94
CA LEU A 112 -4.60 10.13 -5.86
C LEU A 112 -3.83 9.91 -7.16
N ASP A 113 -2.64 9.33 -7.04
CA ASP A 113 -1.85 8.84 -8.17
C ASP A 113 -1.84 7.32 -8.20
N VAL A 114 -1.78 6.73 -7.01
CA VAL A 114 -1.68 5.29 -6.80
C VAL A 114 -2.64 4.85 -5.70
N LEU A 115 -3.35 3.75 -5.93
CA LEU A 115 -4.07 2.98 -4.92
C LEU A 115 -3.32 1.67 -4.68
N THR A 116 -2.80 1.47 -3.48
CA THR A 116 -2.25 0.17 -3.06
C THR A 116 -3.37 -0.69 -2.48
N TRP A 117 -3.67 -1.81 -3.12
CA TRP A 117 -4.58 -2.83 -2.61
C TRP A 117 -3.91 -3.60 -1.47
N PHE A 118 -3.98 -3.08 -0.25
CA PHE A 118 -3.29 -3.68 0.89
C PHE A 118 -4.04 -4.92 1.38
N ALA A 119 -3.48 -6.09 1.05
CA ALA A 119 -3.97 -7.40 1.45
C ALA A 119 -2.79 -8.40 1.49
N SER A 120 -2.92 -9.44 2.31
CA SER A 120 -1.89 -10.45 2.56
C SER A 120 -2.47 -11.87 2.37
N PRO A 121 -1.70 -12.84 1.85
CA PRO A 121 -0.25 -12.75 1.57
C PRO A 121 0.11 -12.19 0.20
N ILE A 122 -0.55 -12.63 -0.87
CA ILE A 122 -0.43 -12.03 -2.20
C ILE A 122 -1.79 -11.41 -2.57
N GLY A 123 -1.94 -10.11 -2.32
CA GLY A 123 -3.16 -9.36 -2.56
C GLY A 123 -3.29 -8.94 -4.02
N ILE A 124 -4.25 -9.54 -4.74
CA ILE A 124 -4.63 -9.18 -6.10
C ILE A 124 -5.81 -8.20 -6.03
N PRO A 125 -5.72 -7.01 -6.65
CA PRO A 125 -6.82 -6.07 -6.67
C PRO A 125 -8.10 -6.65 -7.29
N CYS A 126 -9.25 -6.35 -6.69
CA CYS A 126 -10.54 -6.74 -7.27
C CYS A 126 -10.91 -5.83 -8.45
N ARG A 127 -11.44 -6.42 -9.53
CA ARG A 127 -11.81 -5.74 -10.78
C ARG A 127 -12.63 -4.46 -10.58
N PRO A 128 -13.68 -4.41 -9.74
CA PRO A 128 -14.44 -3.17 -9.57
C PRO A 128 -13.60 -1.99 -9.11
N TRP A 129 -12.59 -2.23 -8.27
CA TRP A 129 -11.65 -1.21 -7.78
C TRP A 129 -10.63 -0.80 -8.83
N VAL A 130 -10.08 -1.77 -9.56
CA VAL A 130 -9.18 -1.49 -10.70
C VAL A 130 -9.90 -0.63 -11.72
N GLU A 131 -11.10 -1.02 -12.14
CA GLU A 131 -11.87 -0.27 -13.12
C GLU A 131 -12.28 1.12 -12.60
N ALA A 132 -12.67 1.26 -11.33
CA ALA A 132 -13.01 2.56 -10.74
C ALA A 132 -11.80 3.50 -10.71
N ALA A 133 -10.65 3.02 -10.26
CA ALA A 133 -9.40 3.78 -10.23
C ALA A 133 -8.94 4.15 -11.65
N HIS A 134 -8.98 3.19 -12.59
CA HIS A 134 -8.58 3.40 -13.97
C HIS A 134 -9.44 4.42 -14.70
N ARG A 135 -10.78 4.43 -14.51
CA ARG A 135 -11.65 5.48 -15.07
C ARG A 135 -11.24 6.89 -14.61
N ASN A 136 -10.63 7.00 -13.43
CA ASN A 136 -10.14 8.25 -12.85
C ASN A 136 -8.64 8.48 -13.08
N GLY A 137 -7.95 7.60 -13.83
CA GLY A 137 -6.53 7.72 -14.13
C GLY A 137 -5.60 7.49 -12.93
N VAL A 138 -6.04 6.67 -11.97
CA VAL A 138 -5.28 6.26 -10.79
C VAL A 138 -4.77 4.83 -11.00
N LYS A 139 -3.47 4.62 -10.79
CA LYS A 139 -2.85 3.29 -10.88
C LYS A 139 -3.24 2.44 -9.69
N VAL A 140 -3.33 1.12 -9.86
CA VAL A 140 -3.62 0.17 -8.78
C VAL A 140 -2.49 -0.84 -8.64
N LEU A 141 -1.90 -0.91 -7.45
CA LEU A 141 -0.89 -1.90 -7.12
C LEU A 141 -1.52 -3.03 -6.30
N GLY A 142 -1.19 -4.28 -6.64
CA GLY A 142 -1.36 -5.41 -5.72
C GLY A 142 -0.34 -5.35 -4.58
N THR A 143 -0.45 -6.27 -3.62
CA THR A 143 0.47 -6.33 -2.48
C THR A 143 1.16 -7.69 -2.37
N VAL A 144 2.45 -7.69 -2.12
CA VAL A 144 3.25 -8.84 -1.69
C VAL A 144 3.62 -8.61 -0.22
N PHE A 145 2.88 -9.25 0.68
CA PHE A 145 3.07 -9.15 2.13
C PHE A 145 2.95 -10.54 2.75
N THR A 146 4.05 -11.29 2.75
CA THR A 146 4.09 -12.68 3.22
C THR A 146 5.20 -12.88 4.26
N ASP A 147 5.22 -14.05 4.88
CA ASP A 147 6.28 -14.47 5.79
C ASP A 147 7.61 -14.80 5.06
N GLN A 148 8.66 -15.05 5.86
CA GLN A 148 9.98 -15.46 5.37
C GLN A 148 9.93 -16.67 4.42
N ALA A 149 9.07 -17.66 4.69
CA ALA A 149 8.94 -18.84 3.84
C ALA A 149 8.35 -18.48 2.46
N GLY A 150 7.33 -17.63 2.45
CA GLY A 150 6.75 -17.07 1.23
C GLY A 150 7.75 -16.31 0.39
N PHE A 151 8.51 -15.38 0.98
CA PHE A 151 9.54 -14.64 0.25
C PHE A 151 10.67 -15.54 -0.25
N SER A 152 11.07 -16.55 0.53
CA SER A 152 12.05 -17.55 0.10
C SER A 152 11.55 -18.33 -1.12
N LEU A 153 10.26 -18.65 -1.17
CA LEU A 153 9.66 -19.33 -2.32
C LEU A 153 9.62 -18.43 -3.56
N LEU A 154 9.27 -17.15 -3.41
CA LEU A 154 9.27 -16.19 -4.53
C LEU A 154 10.69 -15.96 -5.07
N CYS A 155 11.68 -15.94 -4.17
CA CYS A 155 13.09 -15.74 -4.48
C CYS A 155 13.83 -17.02 -4.93
N ALA A 156 13.15 -18.16 -5.00
CA ALA A 156 13.75 -19.38 -5.51
C ALA A 156 14.17 -19.21 -6.97
N LYS A 157 15.40 -19.64 -7.29
CA LYS A 157 15.95 -19.53 -8.64
C LYS A 157 15.66 -20.78 -9.46
N ASP A 158 15.49 -20.61 -10.77
CA ASP A 158 15.54 -21.71 -11.72
C ASP A 158 16.98 -22.17 -12.00
N ALA A 159 17.14 -23.20 -12.83
CA ALA A 159 18.46 -23.73 -13.22
C ALA A 159 19.33 -22.71 -13.99
N SER A 160 18.72 -21.65 -14.54
CA SER A 160 19.40 -20.56 -15.23
C SER A 160 19.71 -19.37 -14.32
N GLY A 161 19.33 -19.43 -13.03
CA GLY A 161 19.57 -18.39 -12.05
C GLY A 161 18.53 -17.25 -12.07
N ASN A 162 17.46 -17.36 -12.86
CA ASN A 162 16.38 -16.36 -12.87
C ASN A 162 15.43 -16.61 -11.70
N TYR A 163 14.67 -15.59 -11.33
CA TYR A 163 13.60 -15.66 -10.33
C TYR A 163 12.23 -15.88 -11.00
N PRO A 164 11.66 -17.10 -11.05
CA PRO A 164 10.37 -17.33 -11.70
C PRO A 164 9.22 -16.63 -10.96
N GLY A 165 9.36 -16.36 -9.66
CA GLY A 165 8.40 -15.57 -8.88
C GLY A 165 8.21 -14.16 -9.44
N ALA A 166 9.28 -13.53 -9.96
CA ALA A 166 9.18 -12.24 -10.64
C ALA A 166 8.25 -12.34 -11.86
N GLN A 167 8.44 -13.37 -12.70
CA GLN A 167 7.60 -13.56 -13.88
C GLN A 167 6.13 -13.80 -13.49
N LYS A 168 5.86 -14.62 -12.46
CA LYS A 168 4.50 -14.87 -11.98
C LYS A 168 3.78 -13.60 -11.53
N LEU A 169 4.47 -12.71 -10.83
CA LEU A 169 3.91 -11.41 -10.42
C LEU A 169 3.55 -10.55 -11.65
N LEU A 170 4.41 -10.51 -12.67
CA LEU A 170 4.13 -9.78 -13.91
C LEU A 170 2.98 -10.39 -14.72
N ASP A 171 2.92 -11.72 -14.81
CA ASP A 171 1.87 -12.45 -15.52
C ASP A 171 0.51 -12.17 -14.88
N VAL A 172 0.43 -12.24 -13.55
CA VAL A 172 -0.80 -11.97 -12.79
C VAL A 172 -1.26 -10.52 -12.96
N ALA A 173 -0.34 -9.55 -12.83
CA ALA A 173 -0.66 -8.14 -13.02
C ALA A 173 -1.17 -7.85 -14.44
N SER A 174 -0.49 -8.42 -15.45
CA SER A 174 -0.89 -8.28 -16.86
C SER A 174 -2.23 -8.94 -17.16
N TYR A 175 -2.49 -10.11 -16.61
CA TYR A 175 -3.71 -10.86 -16.85
C TYR A 175 -4.95 -10.18 -16.25
N TYR A 176 -4.86 -9.69 -15.00
CA TYR A 176 -5.98 -9.01 -14.35
C TYR A 176 -6.08 -7.52 -14.70
N GLY A 177 -5.03 -6.95 -15.30
CA GLY A 177 -5.01 -5.58 -15.81
C GLY A 177 -4.84 -4.52 -14.73
N PHE A 178 -3.94 -4.75 -13.76
CA PHE A 178 -3.52 -3.74 -12.76
C PHE A 178 -2.03 -3.42 -12.90
N ASP A 179 -1.57 -2.36 -12.22
CA ASP A 179 -0.37 -1.60 -12.60
C ASP A 179 0.91 -1.98 -11.85
N GLY A 180 0.95 -3.09 -11.13
CA GLY A 180 2.17 -3.58 -10.47
C GLY A 180 1.99 -3.93 -9.00
N TRP A 181 3.06 -3.81 -8.21
CA TRP A 181 3.13 -4.43 -6.87
C TRP A 181 3.78 -3.56 -5.82
N PHE A 182 3.17 -3.55 -4.64
CA PHE A 182 3.73 -3.03 -3.40
C PHE A 182 4.32 -4.18 -2.57
N PHE A 183 5.58 -4.07 -2.19
CA PHE A 183 6.30 -5.07 -1.39
C PHE A 183 6.41 -4.61 0.06
N ASN A 184 5.85 -5.40 0.97
CA ASN A 184 5.94 -5.20 2.40
C ASN A 184 6.62 -6.40 3.07
N GLU A 185 7.93 -6.35 3.24
CA GLU A 185 8.69 -7.38 3.95
C GLU A 185 8.91 -6.96 5.41
N GLU A 186 8.06 -7.50 6.29
CA GLU A 186 8.02 -7.23 7.74
C GLU A 186 8.63 -8.40 8.54
N SER A 187 9.20 -9.41 7.88
CA SER A 187 9.91 -10.53 8.50
C SER A 187 11.42 -10.34 8.42
N SER A 188 12.14 -10.78 9.45
CA SER A 188 13.60 -10.83 9.38
C SER A 188 14.04 -11.95 8.44
N LEU A 189 14.91 -11.62 7.49
CA LEU A 189 15.57 -12.54 6.58
C LEU A 189 17.06 -12.67 6.91
N THR A 190 17.73 -13.68 6.33
CA THR A 190 19.20 -13.68 6.26
C THR A 190 19.70 -12.67 5.23
N VAL A 191 20.96 -12.25 5.34
CA VAL A 191 21.62 -11.38 4.34
C VAL A 191 21.52 -11.95 2.91
N ALA A 192 21.62 -13.28 2.77
CA ALA A 192 21.51 -13.96 1.48
C ALA A 192 20.08 -13.83 0.91
N GLN A 193 19.06 -14.09 1.73
CA GLN A 193 17.65 -13.93 1.33
C GLN A 193 17.32 -12.46 1.01
N ALA A 194 17.81 -11.49 1.78
CA ALA A 194 17.62 -10.07 1.49
C ALA A 194 18.29 -9.66 0.17
N THR A 195 19.45 -10.25 -0.15
CA THR A 195 20.12 -10.06 -1.44
C THR A 195 19.30 -10.65 -2.58
N ASP A 196 18.74 -11.85 -2.40
CA ASP A 196 17.89 -12.47 -3.40
C ASP A 196 16.59 -11.70 -3.64
N LEU A 197 15.95 -11.17 -2.59
CA LEU A 197 14.78 -10.30 -2.75
C LEU A 197 15.12 -9.02 -3.51
N ARG A 198 16.27 -8.40 -3.22
CA ARG A 198 16.75 -7.22 -3.97
C ARG A 198 17.00 -7.55 -5.45
N ASN A 199 17.52 -8.73 -5.75
CA ASN A 199 17.77 -9.17 -7.12
C ASN A 199 16.47 -9.58 -7.85
N LEU A 200 15.48 -10.13 -7.15
CA LEU A 200 14.14 -10.35 -7.68
C LEU A 200 13.50 -9.03 -8.11
N LEU A 201 13.60 -7.99 -7.27
CA LEU A 201 13.13 -6.64 -7.60
C LEU A 201 13.86 -6.04 -8.82
N LYS A 202 15.17 -6.23 -8.93
CA LYS A 202 15.94 -5.84 -10.14
C LYS A 202 15.45 -6.58 -11.39
N GLN A 203 15.15 -7.87 -11.29
CA GLN A 203 14.60 -8.62 -12.41
C GLN A 203 13.22 -8.08 -12.80
N LEU A 204 12.34 -7.80 -11.83
CA LEU A 204 11.05 -7.13 -12.09
C LEU A 204 11.25 -5.80 -12.82
N GLN A 205 12.19 -4.96 -12.40
CA GLN A 205 12.48 -3.69 -13.09
C GLN A 205 12.97 -3.91 -14.53
N ALA A 206 13.78 -4.94 -14.76
CA ALA A 206 14.33 -5.25 -16.08
C ALA A 206 13.28 -5.84 -17.05
N THR A 207 12.27 -6.53 -16.54
CA THR A 207 11.32 -7.29 -17.38
C THR A 207 9.88 -6.78 -17.34
N LYS A 208 9.53 -5.87 -16.43
CA LYS A 208 8.17 -5.30 -16.37
C LYS A 208 7.82 -4.49 -17.63
N PRO A 209 6.55 -4.48 -18.04
CA PRO A 209 6.03 -3.46 -18.94
C PRO A 209 6.32 -2.06 -18.40
N ALA A 210 6.64 -1.11 -19.29
CA ALA A 210 7.06 0.24 -18.90
C ALA A 210 6.06 0.98 -17.99
N ALA A 211 4.77 0.69 -18.11
CA ALA A 211 3.71 1.32 -17.32
C ALA A 211 3.59 0.78 -15.88
N MET A 212 4.07 -0.45 -15.61
CA MET A 212 3.97 -1.07 -14.28
C MET A 212 4.92 -0.44 -13.28
N GLU A 213 4.56 -0.42 -12.01
CA GLU A 213 5.35 0.14 -10.92
C GLU A 213 5.58 -0.88 -9.79
N MET A 214 6.78 -0.88 -9.24
CA MET A 214 7.13 -1.67 -8.03
C MET A 214 7.43 -0.71 -6.89
N HIS A 215 6.67 -0.80 -5.81
CA HIS A 215 6.86 0.04 -4.62
C HIS A 215 7.43 -0.82 -3.49
N TRP A 216 8.40 -0.28 -2.76
CA TRP A 216 9.04 -0.94 -1.61
C TRP A 216 8.68 -0.23 -0.30
N TYR A 217 8.32 -0.98 0.73
CA TYR A 217 8.11 -0.44 2.07
C TYR A 217 9.41 -0.45 2.91
N ASP A 218 9.69 0.65 3.59
CA ASP A 218 10.82 0.85 4.49
C ASP A 218 10.69 -0.01 5.77
N ALA A 219 10.99 -1.31 5.67
CA ALA A 219 11.02 -2.24 6.79
C ALA A 219 12.33 -3.06 6.82
N MET A 220 12.47 -4.08 5.97
CA MET A 220 13.66 -4.92 5.92
C MET A 220 14.87 -4.20 5.29
N LEU A 221 16.01 -4.23 5.98
CA LEU A 221 17.27 -3.67 5.50
C LEU A 221 18.08 -4.67 4.66
N THR A 222 19.19 -4.21 4.07
CA THR A 222 20.10 -5.07 3.29
C THR A 222 20.75 -6.19 4.11
N THR A 223 20.79 -6.02 5.44
CA THR A 223 21.22 -7.06 6.38
C THR A 223 20.19 -8.18 6.57
N GLY A 224 18.95 -7.97 6.10
CA GLY A 224 17.79 -8.83 6.35
C GLY A 224 17.06 -8.53 7.65
N THR A 225 17.59 -7.67 8.52
CA THR A 225 16.89 -7.24 9.73
C THR A 225 15.77 -6.27 9.39
N VAL A 226 14.62 -6.39 10.05
CA VAL A 226 13.55 -5.38 10.01
C VAL A 226 13.91 -4.23 10.94
N ALA A 227 14.13 -3.05 10.38
CA ALA A 227 14.40 -1.84 11.12
C ALA A 227 13.99 -0.61 10.29
N TYR A 228 12.86 -0.01 10.63
CA TYR A 228 12.29 1.12 9.92
C TYR A 228 13.17 2.36 10.03
N GLN A 229 13.55 2.95 8.90
CA GLN A 229 14.40 4.14 8.88
C GLN A 229 13.58 5.43 9.04
N ASN A 230 12.34 5.44 8.57
CA ASN A 230 11.41 6.57 8.47
C ASN A 230 11.79 7.63 7.42
N TYR A 231 12.88 7.39 6.68
CA TYR A 231 13.39 8.25 5.63
C TYR A 231 14.30 7.46 4.69
N LEU A 232 14.56 7.98 3.50
CA LEU A 232 15.51 7.38 2.58
C LEU A 232 16.94 7.62 3.07
N ASN A 233 17.71 6.57 3.32
CA ASN A 233 19.11 6.64 3.75
C ASN A 233 19.94 5.46 3.24
N ALA A 234 21.22 5.39 3.60
CA ALA A 234 22.12 4.35 3.11
C ALA A 234 21.68 2.91 3.42
N ASN A 235 20.88 2.69 4.46
CA ASN A 235 20.45 1.35 4.89
C ASN A 235 19.32 0.78 4.03
N ASN A 236 18.42 1.64 3.53
CA ASN A 236 17.27 1.24 2.70
C ASN A 236 17.38 1.69 1.24
N ALA A 237 18.28 2.62 0.91
CA ALA A 237 18.53 3.11 -0.45
C ALA A 237 18.75 2.00 -1.48
N PRO A 238 19.45 0.89 -1.18
CA PRO A 238 19.61 -0.20 -2.14
C PRO A 238 18.29 -0.86 -2.58
N PHE A 239 17.18 -0.70 -1.85
CA PHE A 239 15.86 -1.17 -2.31
C PHE A 239 15.16 -0.20 -3.26
N LEU A 240 15.64 1.05 -3.35
CA LEU A 240 15.22 2.03 -4.34
C LEU A 240 16.17 2.01 -5.56
N GLN A 241 17.46 2.14 -5.30
CA GLN A 241 18.53 2.28 -6.27
C GLN A 241 19.82 1.65 -5.71
N ASP A 242 20.38 0.66 -6.39
CA ASP A 242 21.60 -0.06 -6.00
C ASP A 242 22.72 0.25 -7.02
N GLY A 243 23.54 1.25 -6.69
CA GLY A 243 24.49 1.84 -7.63
C GLY A 243 23.77 2.41 -8.86
N ALA A 244 24.19 1.98 -10.06
CA ALA A 244 23.54 2.38 -11.30
C ALA A 244 22.23 1.60 -11.61
N THR A 245 21.88 0.59 -10.81
CA THR A 245 20.75 -0.30 -11.08
C THR A 245 19.50 0.13 -10.31
N ARG A 246 18.41 0.41 -11.03
CA ARG A 246 17.09 0.65 -10.43
C ARG A 246 16.57 -0.63 -9.80
N VAL A 247 16.06 -0.53 -8.57
CA VAL A 247 15.54 -1.70 -7.82
C VAL A 247 14.02 -1.60 -7.62
N SER A 248 13.51 -0.41 -7.30
CA SER A 248 12.08 -0.14 -7.25
C SER A 248 11.74 1.20 -7.86
N ASP A 249 10.47 1.37 -8.23
CA ASP A 249 9.96 2.62 -8.76
C ASP A 249 9.72 3.66 -7.67
N ALA A 250 9.38 3.21 -6.47
CA ALA A 250 9.17 4.09 -5.32
C ALA A 250 9.51 3.42 -3.99
N LEU A 251 9.84 4.23 -2.99
CA LEU A 251 10.01 3.81 -1.60
C LEU A 251 8.97 4.48 -0.72
N PHE A 252 8.18 3.70 0.00
CA PHE A 252 7.24 4.13 1.02
C PHE A 252 7.95 4.12 2.37
N THR A 253 8.16 5.29 3.00
CA THR A 253 8.85 5.37 4.30
C THR A 253 7.93 5.00 5.46
N ASN A 254 8.50 4.51 6.55
CA ASN A 254 7.76 4.37 7.80
C ASN A 254 7.41 5.74 8.42
N TYR A 255 6.56 5.73 9.44
CA TYR A 255 5.71 6.86 9.83
C TYR A 255 6.33 7.91 10.76
N VAL A 256 7.55 7.69 11.28
CA VAL A 256 8.13 8.53 12.36
C VAL A 256 9.10 9.57 11.81
N TRP A 257 8.57 10.65 11.25
CA TRP A 257 9.36 11.72 10.60
C TRP A 257 9.05 13.15 11.08
N LEU A 258 8.01 13.34 11.89
CA LEU A 258 7.68 14.67 12.42
C LEU A 258 8.78 15.20 13.34
N HIS A 259 9.07 16.50 13.21
CA HIS A 259 10.07 17.25 13.95
C HIS A 259 11.48 16.68 13.80
N SER A 260 11.78 16.09 12.63
CA SER A 260 13.08 15.52 12.32
C SER A 260 13.60 16.05 10.98
N PRO A 261 14.92 15.95 10.71
CA PRO A 261 15.51 16.39 9.44
C PRO A 261 15.26 15.38 8.29
N TYR A 262 14.36 14.42 8.47
CA TYR A 262 14.24 13.22 7.64
C TYR A 262 13.76 13.48 6.21
N LEU A 263 12.88 14.46 6.00
CA LEU A 263 12.44 14.79 4.64
C LEU A 263 13.53 15.50 3.85
N ASP A 264 14.23 16.48 4.46
CA ASP A 264 15.39 17.13 3.82
C ASP A 264 16.51 16.13 3.53
N ALA A 265 16.75 15.19 4.46
CA ALA A 265 17.68 14.09 4.25
C ALA A 265 17.22 13.17 3.11
N SER A 266 15.92 12.85 3.02
CA SER A 266 15.38 12.04 1.92
C SER A 266 15.54 12.71 0.57
N VAL A 267 15.28 14.03 0.49
CA VAL A 267 15.51 14.84 -0.73
C VAL A 267 16.97 14.76 -1.13
N SER A 268 17.88 15.03 -0.19
CA SER A 268 19.32 15.02 -0.44
C SER A 268 19.81 13.63 -0.89
N ASN A 269 19.36 12.58 -0.23
CA ASN A 269 19.74 11.20 -0.54
C ASN A 269 19.15 10.72 -1.87
N ALA A 270 17.90 11.06 -2.19
CA ALA A 270 17.29 10.74 -3.49
C ALA A 270 18.09 11.41 -4.63
N ASN A 271 18.39 12.70 -4.50
CA ASN A 271 19.19 13.43 -5.48
C ASN A 271 20.60 12.82 -5.65
N ALA A 272 21.25 12.42 -4.56
CA ALA A 272 22.56 11.76 -4.60
C ALA A 272 22.53 10.39 -5.31
N LEU A 273 21.39 9.70 -5.28
CA LEU A 273 21.15 8.45 -6.01
C LEU A 273 20.75 8.66 -7.48
N GLY A 274 20.60 9.92 -7.93
CA GLY A 274 20.03 10.23 -9.25
C GLY A 274 18.54 9.89 -9.37
N ARG A 275 17.83 9.87 -8.23
CA ARG A 275 16.39 9.60 -8.15
C ARG A 275 15.62 10.88 -7.85
N SER A 276 14.37 10.92 -8.30
CA SER A 276 13.47 12.01 -7.92
C SER A 276 13.16 11.92 -6.43
N PRO A 277 13.18 13.02 -5.67
CA PRO A 277 12.65 13.05 -4.30
C PRO A 277 11.18 12.59 -4.23
N TYR A 278 10.42 12.75 -5.31
CA TYR A 278 9.03 12.30 -5.41
C TYR A 278 8.87 10.80 -5.68
N ASP A 279 9.97 10.06 -5.88
CA ASP A 279 9.96 8.59 -5.80
C ASP A 279 9.97 8.09 -4.34
N VAL A 280 10.21 8.98 -3.37
CA VAL A 280 10.04 8.71 -1.95
C VAL A 280 8.64 9.16 -1.53
N TYR A 281 7.85 8.24 -1.00
CA TYR A 281 6.52 8.48 -0.47
C TYR A 281 6.60 8.47 1.05
N THR A 282 6.52 9.65 1.66
CA THR A 282 6.58 9.80 3.12
C THR A 282 5.32 9.24 3.77
N GLY A 283 5.49 8.26 4.66
CA GLY A 283 4.39 7.51 5.26
C GLY A 283 3.57 8.31 6.27
N ALA A 284 2.25 8.20 6.15
CA ALA A 284 1.23 8.80 6.98
C ALA A 284 0.31 7.68 7.49
N ASP A 285 0.55 7.20 8.72
CA ASP A 285 -0.30 6.17 9.33
C ASP A 285 -1.48 6.82 10.03
N ILE A 286 -2.67 6.57 9.48
CA ILE A 286 -3.94 7.08 10.00
C ILE A 286 -4.81 5.99 10.64
N TRP A 287 -4.21 4.90 11.13
CA TRP A 287 -4.89 3.84 11.87
C TRP A 287 -5.40 4.29 13.27
N PRO A 288 -6.68 4.11 13.63
CA PRO A 288 -7.32 4.60 14.88
C PRO A 288 -6.61 4.26 16.20
N GLY A 289 -5.97 3.10 16.25
CA GLY A 289 -5.24 2.62 17.42
C GLY A 289 -3.77 3.06 17.50
N ARG A 290 -3.25 3.85 16.55
CA ARG A 290 -1.83 4.21 16.49
C ARG A 290 -1.65 5.72 16.67
N ASN A 291 -0.56 6.11 17.32
CA ASN A 291 -0.24 7.51 17.61
C ASN A 291 0.10 8.44 16.40
N PRO A 292 0.57 7.96 15.21
CA PRO A 292 0.91 8.85 14.08
C PRO A 292 -0.31 9.57 13.48
N GLN A 293 -1.55 9.20 13.83
CA GLN A 293 -2.76 9.91 13.39
C GLN A 293 -2.78 11.42 13.67
N ARG A 294 -2.10 11.87 14.73
CA ARG A 294 -2.05 13.30 15.08
C ARG A 294 -1.27 14.14 14.05
N LEU A 295 -0.55 13.49 13.13
CA LEU A 295 0.26 14.14 12.09
C LEU A 295 -0.56 15.12 11.25
N PHE A 296 -1.84 14.86 10.92
CA PHE A 296 -2.58 15.69 9.95
C PHE A 296 -3.74 16.50 10.55
N THR A 297 -3.88 16.51 11.88
CA THR A 297 -4.92 17.31 12.53
C THR A 297 -4.44 18.75 12.68
N PHE A 298 -5.17 19.74 12.16
CA PHE A 298 -4.86 21.16 12.42
C PHE A 298 -4.96 21.53 13.91
N TYR A 299 -5.62 20.74 14.75
CA TYR A 299 -5.74 20.96 16.19
C TYR A 299 -5.20 19.76 16.96
N SER A 300 -4.29 19.99 17.89
CA SER A 300 -3.90 19.00 18.89
C SER A 300 -4.98 18.85 19.97
N TYR A 301 -4.85 17.79 20.79
CA TYR A 301 -5.57 17.69 22.07
C TYR A 301 -5.28 18.95 22.89
N GLN A 302 -6.33 19.72 23.24
CA GLN A 302 -6.32 21.03 23.93
C GLN A 302 -6.21 22.29 23.06
N GLY A 303 -6.46 22.23 21.75
CA GLY A 303 -6.75 23.43 20.95
C GLY A 303 -5.54 24.24 20.48
N VAL A 304 -4.31 23.71 20.64
CA VAL A 304 -3.11 24.28 20.02
C VAL A 304 -3.04 23.79 18.58
N PRO A 305 -2.87 24.67 17.57
CA PRO A 305 -2.73 24.24 16.20
C PRO A 305 -1.54 23.30 16.00
N ASN A 306 -1.76 22.12 15.42
CA ASN A 306 -0.67 21.20 15.05
C ASN A 306 -0.35 21.35 13.56
N THR A 307 0.36 22.42 13.23
CA THR A 307 0.82 22.72 11.86
C THR A 307 2.24 22.20 11.59
N GLY A 308 2.91 21.58 12.57
CA GLY A 308 4.32 21.20 12.44
C GLY A 308 4.57 20.25 11.27
N TRP A 309 3.60 19.42 10.92
CA TRP A 309 3.68 18.55 9.75
C TRP A 309 3.70 19.34 8.43
N LEU A 310 3.04 20.50 8.35
CA LEU A 310 3.08 21.36 7.16
C LEU A 310 4.48 21.92 6.99
N ASP A 311 5.11 22.37 8.06
CA ASP A 311 6.46 22.94 8.02
C ASP A 311 7.52 21.87 7.71
N ASP A 312 7.33 20.66 8.23
CA ASP A 312 8.22 19.52 7.98
C ASP A 312 8.00 18.92 6.57
N TYR A 313 6.77 18.92 6.05
CA TYR A 313 6.46 18.38 4.72
C TYR A 313 6.72 19.37 3.58
N TYR A 314 6.41 20.64 3.78
CA TYR A 314 6.55 21.70 2.79
C TYR A 314 7.75 22.60 3.10
N VAL A 315 8.53 22.94 2.06
CA VAL A 315 9.70 23.81 2.21
C VAL A 315 9.27 25.19 2.73
N SER A 316 9.70 25.54 3.94
CA SER A 316 9.38 26.82 4.60
C SER A 316 7.87 27.11 4.66
N GLY A 317 7.04 26.08 4.82
CA GLY A 317 5.58 26.21 4.87
C GLY A 317 4.93 26.56 3.52
N ASN A 318 5.69 26.56 2.42
CA ASN A 318 5.16 26.81 1.09
C ASN A 318 4.41 25.57 0.56
N LEU A 319 3.08 25.61 0.63
CA LEU A 319 2.19 24.52 0.19
C LEU A 319 2.35 24.11 -1.29
N ALA A 320 3.05 24.91 -2.09
CA ALA A 320 3.43 24.58 -3.47
C ALA A 320 4.67 23.70 -3.60
N ALA A 321 5.45 23.55 -2.53
CA ALA A 321 6.78 22.94 -2.53
C ALA A 321 6.88 21.77 -1.53
N PRO A 322 6.14 20.68 -1.76
CA PRO A 322 6.31 19.45 -0.98
C PRO A 322 7.72 18.89 -1.18
N ARG A 323 8.31 18.33 -0.12
CA ARG A 323 9.66 17.75 -0.19
C ARG A 323 9.69 16.39 -0.90
N THR A 324 8.65 15.59 -0.72
CA THR A 324 8.52 14.20 -1.19
C THR A 324 7.09 13.92 -1.64
N SER A 325 6.80 12.72 -2.15
CA SER A 325 5.41 12.25 -2.31
C SER A 325 4.82 11.84 -0.96
N LEU A 326 3.50 11.62 -0.89
CA LEU A 326 2.80 11.24 0.35
C LEU A 326 2.21 9.84 0.23
N ALA A 327 2.33 9.05 1.29
CA ALA A 327 1.87 7.67 1.37
C ALA A 327 0.90 7.52 2.54
N VAL A 328 -0.40 7.33 2.30
CA VAL A 328 -1.42 7.33 3.36
C VAL A 328 -1.86 5.91 3.67
N PHE A 329 -1.55 5.41 4.88
CA PHE A 329 -1.87 4.07 5.34
C PHE A 329 -3.13 4.05 6.23
N ALA A 330 -3.99 3.05 6.01
CA ALA A 330 -5.27 2.83 6.69
C ALA A 330 -6.32 3.97 6.63
N PRO A 331 -6.48 4.71 5.52
CA PRO A 331 -7.51 5.75 5.40
C PRO A 331 -8.96 5.29 5.47
N ASN A 332 -9.23 4.00 5.28
CA ASN A 332 -10.57 3.43 5.39
C ASN A 332 -11.06 3.29 6.83
N MET A 333 -10.22 3.57 7.82
CA MET A 333 -10.54 3.38 9.23
C MET A 333 -11.01 4.65 9.96
N THR A 334 -11.08 5.78 9.26
CA THR A 334 -11.44 7.09 9.82
C THR A 334 -12.81 7.58 9.38
#